data_AF-A0A9D7I8V8-F1
#
_entry.id   AF-A0A9D7I8V8-F1
#
_cell.length_a   1.000
_cell.length_b   1.000
_cell.length_c   1.000
_cell.angle_alpha   90.00
_cell.angle_beta   90.00
_cell.angle_gamma   90.00
#
_symmetry.space_group_name_H-M   'P 1'
#
loop_
_entity.id
_entity.type
_entity.pdbx_description
1 polymer ?
#
loop_
_entity_poly.entity_id
_entity_poly.type
_entity_poly.pdbx_seq_one_letter_code
_entity_poly.pdbx_strand_id
1 'polypeptide(L)' 'MSKPIRRSRTLTQQEMASRIGSSREMISRIFKDLVAGGYLTVTRQRIEIRRRLPTAW' A
#
# COMPACT_ATOMS: atom_id res chain seq x y z
N MET A 1 -22.98 -17.98 -9.06
CA MET A 1 -22.14 -17.32 -10.08
C MET A 1 -21.25 -16.29 -9.40
N SER A 2 -19.97 -16.60 -9.20
CA SER A 2 -19.01 -15.65 -8.60
C SER A 2 -18.51 -14.68 -9.67
N LYS A 3 -18.66 -13.37 -9.43
CA LYS A 3 -18.22 -12.30 -10.35
C LYS A 3 -16.72 -12.43 -10.65
N PRO A 4 -16.27 -12.19 -11.90
CA PRO A 4 -14.86 -12.24 -12.24
C PRO A 4 -14.08 -11.14 -11.50
N ILE A 5 -12.98 -11.52 -10.85
CA ILE A 5 -12.09 -10.61 -10.14
C ILE A 5 -11.38 -9.77 -11.21
N ARG A 6 -11.79 -8.50 -11.36
CA ARG A 6 -11.16 -7.55 -12.27
C ARG A 6 -9.69 -7.41 -11.84
N ARG A 7 -8.73 -7.78 -12.71
CA ARG A 7 -7.31 -7.56 -12.42
C ARG A 7 -7.05 -6.05 -12.36
N SER A 8 -6.92 -5.52 -11.14
CA SER A 8 -6.46 -4.15 -10.93
C SER A 8 -4.96 -4.11 -11.21
N ARG A 9 -4.51 -3.14 -12.01
CA ARG A 9 -3.08 -2.90 -12.23
C ARG A 9 -2.40 -2.63 -10.88
N THR A 10 -1.24 -3.24 -10.64
CA THR A 10 -0.47 -2.99 -9.43
C THR A 10 -0.09 -1.51 -9.37
N LEU A 11 -0.59 -0.81 -8.34
CA LEU A 11 -0.27 0.59 -8.10
C LEU A 11 1.14 0.70 -7.55
N THR A 12 2.03 1.39 -8.25
CA THR A 12 3.43 1.55 -7.81
C THR A 12 3.53 2.65 -6.74
N GLN A 13 4.61 2.62 -5.94
CA GLN A 13 4.88 3.69 -4.98
C GLN A 13 5.04 5.06 -5.64
N GLN A 14 5.60 5.11 -6.86
CA GLN A 14 5.72 6.35 -7.62
C GLN A 14 4.34 6.88 -8.02
N GLU A 15 3.42 6.01 -8.45
CA GLU A 15 2.07 6.43 -8.78
C GLU A 15 1.27 6.87 -7.54
N MET A 16 1.49 6.24 -6.38
CA MET A 16 0.93 6.72 -5.11
C MET A 16 1.46 8.11 -4.78
N ALA A 17 2.78 8.30 -4.86
CA ALA A 17 3.47 9.56 -4.61
C ALA A 17 2.94 10.68 -5.51
N SER A 18 2.82 10.43 -6.82
CA SER A 18 2.28 11.39 -7.79
C SER A 18 0.83 11.78 -7.52
N ARG A 19 0.00 10.88 -6.97
CA ARG A 19 -1.42 11.17 -6.69
C ARG A 19 -1.62 12.05 -5.45
N ILE A 20 -0.75 11.94 -4.46
CA ILE A 20 -0.91 12.65 -3.18
C ILE A 20 0.08 13.81 -3.02
N GLY A 21 0.88 14.12 -4.05
CA GLY A 21 1.87 15.20 -4.01
C GLY A 21 3.00 14.91 -3.03
N SER A 22 3.54 13.70 -3.04
CA SER A 22 4.60 13.27 -2.14
C SER A 22 5.79 12.66 -2.90
N SER A 23 6.88 12.35 -2.19
CA SER A 23 8.03 11.63 -2.75
C SER A 23 7.85 10.11 -2.64
N ARG A 24 8.45 9.37 -3.58
CA ARG A 24 8.49 7.90 -3.51
C ARG A 24 9.19 7.42 -2.24
N GLU A 25 10.24 8.12 -1.79
CA GLU A 25 10.91 7.78 -0.53
C GLU A 25 10.00 7.94 0.69
N MET A 26 9.14 8.97 0.73
CA MET A 26 8.18 9.13 1.83
C MET A 26 7.22 7.93 1.88
N ILE A 27 6.64 7.54 0.74
CA ILE A 27 5.78 6.35 0.64
C ILE A 27 6.53 5.09 1.09
N SER A 28 7.78 4.93 0.68
CA SER A 28 8.61 3.78 1.04
C SER A 28 8.86 3.70 2.55
N ARG A 29 9.13 4.83 3.22
CA ARG A 29 9.30 4.90 4.69
C ARG A 29 8.02 4.49 5.41
N ILE A 30 6.89 5.09 5.04
CA ILE A 30 5.57 4.75 5.59
C ILE A 30 5.27 3.26 5.44
N PHE A 31 5.54 2.69 4.26
CA PHE A 31 5.34 1.26 4.01
C PHE A 31 6.20 0.38 4.91
N LYS A 32 7.48 0.74 5.09
CA LYS A 32 8.38 0.01 5.99
C LYS A 32 7.85 0.02 7.42
N ASP A 33 7.40 1.17 7.92
CA ASP A 33 6.90 1.29 9.29
C ASP A 33 5.61 0.48 9.48
N LEU A 34 4.72 0.47 8.49
CA LEU A 34 3.49 -0.35 8.53
C LEU A 34 3.75 -1.83 8.48
N VAL A 35 4.72 -2.26 7.66
CA VAL A 35 5.10 -3.67 7.58
C VAL A 35 5.74 -4.09 8.89
N ALA A 36 6.65 -3.28 9.43
CA ALA A 36 7.30 -3.53 10.71
C ALA A 36 6.28 -3.61 11.87
N GLY A 37 5.28 -2.73 11.88
CA GLY A 37 4.19 -2.75 12.86
C GLY A 37 3.11 -3.82 12.63
N GLY A 38 3.23 -4.64 11.58
CA GLY A 38 2.25 -5.68 11.24
C GLY A 38 0.91 -5.15 10.73
N TYR A 39 0.85 -3.89 10.29
CA TYR A 39 -0.33 -3.24 9.73
C TYR A 39 -0.55 -3.59 8.26
N LEU A 40 0.55 -3.74 7.51
CA LEU A 40 0.53 -4.08 6.10
C LEU A 40 1.29 -5.37 5.83
N THR A 41 0.82 -6.12 4.83
CA THR A 41 1.62 -7.09 4.11
C THR A 41 1.71 -6.64 2.66
N VAL A 42 2.92 -6.63 2.10
CA VAL A 42 3.17 -6.18 0.72
C VAL A 42 3.79 -7.33 -0.06
N THR A 43 3.13 -7.72 -1.14
CA THR A 43 3.64 -8.69 -2.12
C THR A 43 3.89 -7.98 -3.46
N ARG A 44 4.51 -8.68 -4.43
CA ARG A 44 4.74 -8.10 -5.77
C ARG A 44 3.46 -7.65 -6.48
N GLN A 45 2.32 -8.25 -6.15
CA GLN A 45 1.06 -8.03 -6.88
C GLN A 45 0.01 -7.28 -6.06
N ARG A 46 0.12 -7.30 -4.72
CA ARG A 46 -0.93 -6.80 -3.83
C ARG A 46 -0.37 -6.23 -2.53
N ILE A 47 -1.06 -5.22 -2.00
CA ILE A 47 -0.92 -4.68 -0.65
C ILE A 47 -2.15 -5.11 0.15
N GLU A 48 -1.95 -5.63 1.35
CA GLU A 48 -3.00 -6.11 2.24
C GLU A 48 -2.94 -5.40 3.58
N ILE A 49 -4.07 -4.84 4.02
CA ILE A 49 -4.22 -4.26 5.36
C ILE A 49 -4.60 -5.38 6.32
N ARG A 50 -3.72 -5.66 7.29
CA ARG A 50 -3.86 -6.77 8.24
C ARG A 50 -4.60 -6.36 9.52
N ARG A 51 -4.57 -5.07 9.85
CA ARG A 51 -5.23 -4.47 11.03
C ARG A 51 -5.49 -2.99 10.78
N ARG A 52 -6.28 -2.36 11.64
CA ARG A 52 -6.56 -0.92 11.58
C ARG A 52 -5.25 -0.12 11.58
N LEU A 53 -5.10 0.78 10.60
CA LEU A 53 -3.96 1.68 10.50
C LEU A 53 -3.92 2.65 11.69
N PRO A 54 -2.73 3.10 12.11
CA PRO A 54 -2.62 4.14 13.12
C PRO A 54 -3.22 5.45 12.61
N THR A 55 -3.82 6.24 13.51
CA THR A 55 -4.42 7.54 13.18
C THR A 55 -3.40 8.64 12.94
N ALA A 56 -2.15 8.44 13.36
CA ALA A 56 -1.02 9.33 13.15
C ALA A 56 0.28 8.53 13.09
N TRP A 57 1.29 9.09 12.42
CA TRP A 57 2.68 8.64 12.47
C TRP A 57 3.55 9.65 13.19
#